data_AF-A0A7S1RHE4-F1
#
_entry.id   AF-A0A7S1RHE4-F1
#
_cell.length_a   1.000
_cell.length_b   1.000
_cell.length_c   1.000
_cell.angle_alpha   90.00
_cell.angle_beta   90.00
_cell.angle_gamma   90.00
#
_symmetry.space_group_name_H-M   'P 1'
#
loop_
_entity.id
_entity.type
_entity.pdbx_description
1 polymer ?
#
loop_
_entity_poly.entity_id
_entity_poly.type
_entity_poly.pdbx_seq_one_letter_code
_entity_poly.pdbx_strand_id
1 'polypeptide(L)'
;TSRMDEIVMKINGIVKKKNEADEKLRSLTVMSVDMSKYKEMKPAELIKELGKTNKQLGKFEHVNKKAIDQFTTFTDQLQELQRKRKEIGESQTAVEDFVKRVDEEKEATLLQTLEQVDRHFGQIFSELVKGGAGRLRMLQPSEAAADGEAEGNGKASGVRIEVSFTGQSTSFLTMSQLSGGQKTVVAIA
;
A
#
# COMPACT_ATOMS: atom_id res chain seq x y z
N THR A 1 15.56 -77.52 37.63
CA THR A 1 14.51 -76.77 36.90
C THR A 1 14.46 -75.32 37.35
N SER A 2 14.19 -75.01 38.63
CA SER A 2 14.06 -73.62 39.12
C SER A 2 15.23 -72.66 38.84
N ARG A 3 16.50 -73.09 38.94
CA ARG A 3 17.67 -72.27 38.56
C ARG A 3 17.77 -71.97 37.05
N MET A 4 17.27 -72.89 36.22
CA MET A 4 17.30 -72.73 34.76
C MET A 4 16.27 -71.70 34.33
N ASP A 5 15.10 -71.70 34.96
CA ASP A 5 14.04 -70.72 34.72
C ASP A 5 14.46 -69.30 35.15
N GLU A 6 15.18 -69.15 36.28
CA GLU A 6 15.76 -67.86 36.70
C GLU A 6 16.78 -67.31 35.69
N ILE A 7 17.63 -68.18 35.15
CA ILE A 7 18.63 -67.79 34.15
C ILE A 7 17.93 -67.36 32.86
N VAL A 8 16.91 -68.10 32.42
CA VAL A 8 16.12 -67.76 31.24
C VAL A 8 15.40 -66.42 31.41
N MET A 9 14.83 -66.14 32.60
CA MET A 9 14.23 -64.82 32.89
C MET A 9 15.25 -63.68 32.84
N LYS A 10 16.46 -63.88 33.40
CA LYS A 10 17.53 -62.87 33.33
C LYS A 10 18.00 -62.64 31.90
N ILE A 11 18.18 -63.71 31.11
CA ILE A 11 18.56 -63.61 29.69
C ILE A 11 17.50 -62.83 28.92
N ASN A 12 16.22 -63.16 29.08
CA ASN A 12 15.13 -62.46 28.42
C ASN A 12 15.07 -60.98 28.82
N GLY A 13 15.32 -60.65 30.10
CA GLY A 13 15.42 -59.27 30.56
C GLY A 13 16.58 -58.48 29.93
N ILE A 14 17.74 -59.12 29.76
CA ILE A 14 18.90 -58.50 29.10
C ILE A 14 18.64 -58.32 27.61
N VAL A 15 18.07 -59.31 26.94
CA VAL A 15 17.70 -59.25 25.52
C VAL A 15 16.70 -58.12 25.27
N LYS A 16 15.69 -57.98 26.15
CA LYS A 16 14.73 -56.88 26.07
C LYS A 16 15.41 -55.51 26.17
N LYS A 17 16.28 -55.31 27.16
CA LYS A 17 17.06 -54.07 27.32
C LYS A 17 17.97 -53.78 26.14
N LYS A 18 18.58 -54.81 25.56
CA LYS A 18 19.40 -54.69 24.34
C LYS A 18 18.55 -54.22 23.16
N ASN A 19 17.41 -54.85 22.93
CA ASN A 19 16.52 -54.49 21.82
C ASN A 19 16.00 -53.05 21.95
N GLU A 20 15.64 -52.61 23.15
CA GLU A 20 15.25 -51.23 23.42
C GLU A 20 16.40 -50.23 23.15
N ALA A 21 17.64 -50.61 23.43
CA ALA A 21 18.81 -49.79 23.14
C ALA A 21 19.08 -49.73 21.62
N ASP A 22 19.00 -50.86 20.92
CA ASP A 22 19.17 -50.94 19.47
C ASP A 22 18.09 -50.15 18.72
N GLU A 23 16.85 -50.14 19.22
CA GLU A 23 15.75 -49.36 18.66
C GLU A 23 15.96 -47.85 18.82
N LYS A 24 16.41 -47.41 20.00
CA LYS A 24 16.81 -46.00 20.23
C LYS A 24 17.99 -45.57 19.39
N LEU A 25 18.91 -46.49 19.11
CA LEU A 25 20.08 -46.22 18.26
C LEU A 25 19.68 -46.08 16.78
N ARG A 26 18.64 -46.80 16.34
CA ARG A 26 18.05 -46.66 15.01
C ARG A 26 17.21 -45.39 14.86
N SER A 27 16.48 -44.98 15.90
CA SER A 27 15.67 -43.76 15.87
C SER A 27 16.52 -42.48 15.89
N LEU A 28 17.76 -42.56 16.40
CA LEU A 28 18.81 -41.57 16.17
C LEU A 28 19.31 -41.69 14.72
N THR A 29 18.53 -41.20 13.77
CA THR A 29 18.70 -41.37 12.30
C THR A 29 19.95 -40.72 11.70
N VAL A 30 20.88 -40.23 12.54
CA VAL A 30 22.18 -39.72 12.13
C VAL A 30 23.23 -40.49 12.92
N MET A 31 23.92 -41.41 12.25
CA MET A 31 25.19 -41.96 12.76
C MET A 31 26.16 -40.80 12.89
N SER A 32 26.28 -40.24 14.09
CA SER A 32 27.22 -39.18 14.37
C SER A 32 28.64 -39.68 14.14
N VAL A 33 29.49 -38.84 13.53
CA VAL A 33 30.91 -39.13 13.20
C VAL A 33 31.70 -39.58 14.44
N ASP A 34 31.23 -39.26 15.64
CA ASP A 34 31.85 -39.61 16.90
C ASP A 34 31.47 -40.99 17.47
N MET A 35 30.59 -41.77 16.82
CA MET A 35 30.22 -43.12 17.28
C MET A 35 31.42 -44.06 17.44
N SER A 36 32.45 -43.91 16.59
CA SER A 36 33.69 -44.67 16.69
C SER A 36 34.48 -44.33 17.96
N LYS A 37 34.51 -43.06 18.38
CA LYS A 37 35.21 -42.60 19.59
C LYS A 37 34.55 -43.15 20.87
N TYR A 38 33.22 -43.23 20.87
CA TYR A 38 32.46 -43.74 22.02
C TYR A 38 32.46 -45.28 22.12
N LYS A 39 32.70 -46.00 21.02
CA LYS A 39 32.84 -47.47 21.03
C LYS A 39 34.14 -47.96 21.67
N GLU A 40 35.20 -47.15 21.62
CA GLU A 40 36.53 -47.49 22.16
C GLU A 40 36.69 -47.10 23.64
N MET A 41 35.76 -46.32 24.20
CA MET A 41 35.81 -45.84 25.58
C MET A 41 35.38 -46.88 26.61
N LYS A 42 35.96 -46.79 27.82
CA LYS A 42 35.54 -47.63 28.95
C LYS A 42 34.13 -47.23 29.40
N PRO A 43 33.31 -48.19 29.88
CA PRO A 43 31.93 -47.91 30.29
C PRO A 43 31.82 -46.84 31.40
N ALA A 44 32.82 -46.75 32.29
CA ALA A 44 32.86 -45.73 33.34
C ALA A 44 33.11 -44.31 32.80
N GLU A 45 33.90 -44.17 31.74
CA GLU A 45 34.17 -42.88 31.09
C GLU A 45 32.97 -42.43 30.27
N LEU A 46 32.31 -43.38 29.58
CA LEU A 46 31.10 -43.14 28.82
C LEU A 46 29.96 -42.58 29.69
N ILE A 47 29.79 -43.12 30.90
CA ILE A 47 28.80 -42.63 31.88
C ILE A 47 29.14 -41.21 32.34
N LYS A 48 30.42 -40.92 32.57
CA LYS A 48 30.88 -39.59 33.00
C LYS A 48 30.64 -38.55 31.90
N GLU A 49 30.87 -38.92 30.65
CA GLU A 49 30.65 -38.05 29.50
C GLU A 49 29.16 -37.85 29.22
N LEU A 50 28.35 -38.90 29.30
CA LEU A 50 26.89 -38.82 29.27
C LEU A 50 26.37 -37.85 30.35
N GLY A 51 26.88 -37.94 31.57
CA GLY A 51 26.52 -37.02 32.66
C GLY A 51 26.89 -35.56 32.37
N LYS A 52 28.05 -35.31 31.73
CA LYS A 52 28.45 -33.94 31.31
C LYS A 52 27.52 -33.41 30.21
N THR A 53 27.25 -34.22 29.19
CA THR A 53 26.37 -33.86 28.07
C THR A 53 24.95 -33.61 28.56
N ASN A 54 24.44 -34.41 29.49
CA ASN A 54 23.11 -34.22 30.06
C ASN A 54 23.02 -32.95 30.92
N LYS A 55 24.10 -32.60 31.66
CA LYS A 55 24.19 -31.29 32.35
C LYS A 55 24.24 -30.11 31.39
N GLN A 56 24.90 -30.26 30.24
CA GLN A 56 24.90 -29.23 29.20
C GLN A 56 23.53 -29.11 28.54
N LEU A 57 22.85 -30.24 28.29
CA LEU A 57 21.50 -30.28 27.73
C LEU A 57 20.47 -29.61 28.67
N GLY A 58 20.62 -29.79 29.99
CA GLY A 58 19.80 -29.10 30.99
C GLY A 58 19.90 -27.57 30.93
N LYS A 59 21.00 -26.99 30.42
CA LYS A 59 21.09 -25.53 30.20
C LYS A 59 20.14 -25.04 29.11
N PHE A 60 19.73 -25.93 28.21
CA PHE A 60 18.78 -25.66 27.13
C PHE A 60 17.37 -26.12 27.49
N GLU A 61 17.07 -26.45 28.76
CA GLU A 61 15.74 -26.92 29.18
C GLU A 61 14.63 -25.89 28.88
N HIS A 62 14.98 -24.60 28.89
CA HIS A 62 14.07 -23.49 28.60
C HIS A 62 14.12 -22.98 27.16
N VAL A 63 14.53 -23.79 26.17
CA VAL A 63 14.33 -23.40 24.77
C VAL A 63 12.87 -23.47 24.37
N ASN A 64 12.40 -22.42 23.70
CA ASN A 64 11.06 -22.36 23.14
C ASN A 64 10.94 -23.36 21.97
N LYS A 65 10.41 -24.55 22.26
CA LYS A 65 10.19 -25.61 21.27
C LYS A 65 9.16 -25.21 20.20
N LYS A 66 8.31 -24.21 20.46
CA LYS A 66 7.36 -23.63 19.50
C LYS A 66 7.98 -22.56 18.60
N ALA A 67 9.25 -22.20 18.82
CA ALA A 67 9.90 -21.14 18.03
C ALA A 67 9.91 -21.47 16.53
N ILE A 68 10.01 -22.75 16.16
CA ILE A 68 9.99 -23.19 14.77
C ILE A 68 8.60 -22.94 14.16
N ASP A 69 7.54 -23.39 14.82
CA ASP A 69 6.15 -23.19 14.36
C ASP A 69 5.76 -21.71 14.34
N GLN A 70 6.23 -20.93 15.32
CA GLN A 70 6.03 -19.48 15.37
C GLN A 70 6.80 -18.79 14.24
N PHE A 71 8.03 -19.22 13.96
CA PHE A 71 8.83 -18.66 12.88
C PHE A 71 8.18 -18.87 11.51
N THR A 72 7.68 -20.08 11.23
CA THR A 72 6.96 -20.34 9.97
C THR A 72 5.71 -19.47 9.88
N THR A 73 4.89 -19.45 10.94
CA THR A 73 3.66 -18.64 10.98
C THR A 73 3.95 -17.15 10.77
N PHE A 74 4.95 -16.59 11.46
CA PHE A 74 5.32 -15.18 11.32
C PHE A 74 5.95 -14.87 9.97
N THR A 75 6.68 -15.82 9.38
CA THR A 75 7.24 -15.65 8.03
C THR A 75 6.11 -15.55 7.00
N ASP A 76 5.10 -16.42 7.09
CA ASP A 76 3.94 -16.39 6.20
C ASP A 76 3.14 -15.07 6.34
N GLN A 77 2.90 -14.63 7.59
CA GLN A 77 2.24 -13.36 7.86
C GLN A 77 3.04 -12.17 7.32
N LEU A 78 4.37 -12.19 7.48
CA LEU A 78 5.23 -11.13 6.98
C LEU A 78 5.21 -11.06 5.45
N GLN A 79 5.23 -12.20 4.77
CA GLN A 79 5.09 -12.25 3.32
C GLN A 79 3.74 -11.70 2.85
N GLU A 80 2.65 -12.06 3.53
CA GLU A 80 1.31 -11.55 3.21
C GLU A 80 1.23 -10.02 3.39
N LEU A 81 1.77 -9.50 4.50
CA LEU A 81 1.81 -8.07 4.78
C LEU A 81 2.70 -7.32 3.78
N GLN A 82 3.83 -7.89 3.38
CA GLN A 82 4.69 -7.30 2.34
C GLN A 82 3.98 -7.23 0.99
N ARG A 83 3.24 -8.29 0.60
CA ARG A 83 2.43 -8.29 -0.62
C ARG A 83 1.35 -7.20 -0.57
N LYS A 84 0.59 -7.14 0.52
CA LYS A 84 -0.45 -6.11 0.73
C LYS A 84 0.13 -4.69 0.69
N ARG A 85 1.29 -4.47 1.31
CA ARG A 85 1.97 -3.18 1.26
C ARG A 85 2.34 -2.78 -0.17
N LYS A 86 2.86 -3.73 -0.96
CA LYS A 86 3.20 -3.47 -2.37
C LYS A 86 1.96 -3.11 -3.19
N GLU A 87 0.89 -3.89 -3.04
CA GLU A 87 -0.39 -3.64 -3.73
C GLU A 87 -0.98 -2.27 -3.39
N ILE A 88 -0.97 -1.88 -2.10
CA ILE A 88 -1.42 -0.56 -1.66
C ILE A 88 -0.55 0.54 -2.26
N GLY A 89 0.77 0.36 -2.30
CA GLY A 89 1.68 1.33 -2.92
C GLY A 89 1.41 1.53 -4.41
N GLU A 90 1.21 0.43 -5.15
CA GLU A 90 0.84 0.47 -6.58
C GLU A 90 -0.52 1.15 -6.79
N SER A 91 -1.51 0.83 -5.95
CA SER A 91 -2.84 1.46 -5.97
C SER A 91 -2.78 2.95 -5.69
N GLN A 92 -1.97 3.38 -4.71
CA GLN A 92 -1.78 4.79 -4.40
C GLN A 92 -1.22 5.55 -5.60
N THR A 93 -0.17 5.05 -6.24
CA THR A 93 0.40 5.68 -7.43
C THR A 93 -0.61 5.72 -8.58
N ALA A 94 -1.38 4.65 -8.79
CA ALA A 94 -2.42 4.61 -9.82
C ALA A 94 -3.53 5.65 -9.58
N VAL A 95 -3.92 5.86 -8.33
CA VAL A 95 -4.91 6.89 -7.94
C VAL A 95 -4.34 8.29 -8.15
N GLU A 96 -3.10 8.55 -7.74
CA GLU A 96 -2.45 9.85 -7.95
C GLU A 96 -2.33 10.19 -9.44
N ASP A 97 -1.96 9.23 -10.28
CA ASP A 97 -1.88 9.43 -11.73
C ASP A 97 -3.25 9.53 -12.39
N PHE A 98 -4.28 8.89 -11.83
CA PHE A 98 -5.66 9.08 -12.27
C PHE A 98 -6.16 10.49 -11.95
N VAL A 99 -5.93 11.00 -10.73
CA VAL A 99 -6.32 12.35 -10.33
C VAL A 99 -5.66 13.39 -11.23
N LYS A 100 -4.36 13.26 -11.51
CA LYS A 100 -3.65 14.17 -12.43
C LYS A 100 -4.29 14.18 -13.82
N ARG A 101 -4.57 13.01 -14.39
CA ARG A 101 -5.23 12.91 -15.71
C ARG A 101 -6.62 13.55 -15.71
N VAL A 102 -7.40 13.32 -14.66
CA VAL A 102 -8.73 13.92 -14.52
C VAL A 102 -8.64 15.44 -14.42
N ASP A 103 -7.68 15.98 -13.68
CA ASP A 103 -7.48 17.43 -13.59
C ASP A 103 -7.04 18.04 -14.92
N GLU A 104 -6.14 17.39 -15.66
CA GLU A 104 -5.74 17.81 -17.01
C GLU A 104 -6.92 17.80 -17.99
N GLU A 105 -7.72 16.74 -17.99
CA GLU A 105 -8.90 16.61 -18.85
C GLU A 105 -9.99 17.63 -18.47
N LYS A 106 -10.16 17.90 -17.17
CA LYS A 106 -11.07 18.94 -16.67
C LYS A 106 -10.65 20.32 -17.17
N GLU A 107 -9.37 20.68 -17.07
CA GLU A 107 -8.87 21.97 -17.55
C GLU A 107 -9.04 22.09 -19.08
N ALA A 108 -8.70 21.06 -19.84
CA ALA A 108 -8.87 21.04 -21.29
C ALA A 108 -10.34 21.20 -21.71
N THR A 109 -11.24 20.43 -21.09
CA THR A 109 -12.68 20.49 -21.37
C THR A 109 -13.27 21.85 -20.98
N LEU A 110 -12.85 22.41 -19.84
CA LEU A 110 -13.28 23.74 -19.40
C LEU A 110 -12.87 24.83 -20.41
N LEU A 111 -11.63 24.78 -20.91
CA LEU A 111 -11.16 25.74 -21.92
C LEU A 111 -11.93 25.61 -23.24
N GLN A 112 -12.13 24.38 -23.72
CA GLN A 112 -12.86 24.12 -24.96
C GLN A 112 -14.33 24.59 -24.85
N THR A 113 -14.99 24.26 -23.74
CA THR A 113 -16.37 24.70 -23.51
C THR A 113 -16.47 26.21 -23.36
N LEU A 114 -15.53 26.86 -22.70
CA LEU A 114 -15.51 28.32 -22.60
C LEU A 114 -15.32 28.99 -23.97
N GLU A 115 -14.41 28.50 -24.81
CA GLU A 115 -14.21 29.03 -26.17
C GLU A 115 -15.48 28.89 -27.02
N GLN A 116 -16.17 27.75 -26.89
CA GLN A 116 -17.43 27.54 -27.57
C GLN A 116 -18.53 28.48 -27.07
N VAL A 117 -18.65 28.67 -25.76
CA VAL A 117 -19.61 29.61 -25.15
C VAL A 117 -19.28 31.05 -25.54
N ASP A 118 -18.01 31.45 -25.55
CA ASP A 118 -17.55 32.77 -25.99
C ASP A 118 -17.98 33.08 -27.42
N ARG A 119 -17.76 32.12 -28.33
CA ARG A 119 -18.17 32.25 -29.73
C ARG A 119 -19.68 32.41 -29.89
N HIS A 120 -20.47 31.61 -29.18
CA HIS A 120 -21.92 31.69 -29.25
C HIS A 120 -22.46 32.98 -28.62
N PHE A 121 -21.91 33.37 -27.47
CA PHE A 121 -22.26 34.63 -26.80
C PHE A 121 -21.97 35.83 -27.70
N GLY A 122 -20.79 35.88 -28.33
CA GLY A 122 -20.43 36.94 -29.27
C GLY A 122 -21.40 37.03 -30.46
N GLN A 123 -21.83 35.88 -31.00
CA GLN A 123 -22.82 35.81 -32.09
C GLN A 123 -24.19 36.35 -31.64
N ILE A 124 -24.74 35.82 -30.55
CA ILE A 124 -26.05 36.22 -30.01
C ILE A 124 -26.05 37.70 -29.64
N PHE A 125 -24.98 38.18 -28.99
CA PHE A 125 -24.86 39.57 -28.57
C PHE A 125 -24.78 40.54 -29.75
N SER A 126 -24.08 40.16 -30.82
CA SER A 126 -23.98 40.96 -32.06
C SER A 126 -25.32 41.04 -32.81
N GLU A 127 -26.18 40.02 -32.69
CA GLU A 127 -27.52 40.01 -33.28
C GLU A 127 -28.51 40.87 -32.46
N LEU A 128 -28.43 40.83 -31.13
CA LEU A 128 -29.27 41.65 -30.25
C LEU A 128 -28.88 43.14 -30.27
N VAL A 129 -27.59 43.46 -30.30
CA VAL A 129 -27.06 44.83 -30.21
C VAL A 129 -26.37 45.19 -31.51
N LYS A 130 -26.98 46.09 -32.31
CA LYS A 130 -26.40 46.57 -33.57
C LYS A 130 -25.05 47.25 -33.31
N GLY A 131 -23.97 46.59 -33.73
CA GLY A 131 -22.59 47.06 -33.51
C GLY A 131 -22.05 46.79 -32.11
N GLY A 132 -22.70 45.94 -31.31
CA GLY A 132 -22.16 45.47 -30.04
C GLY A 132 -21.22 44.29 -30.20
N ALA A 133 -20.24 44.15 -29.31
CA ALA A 133 -19.38 42.97 -29.22
C ALA A 133 -19.23 42.54 -27.77
N GLY A 134 -19.46 41.25 -27.50
CA GLY A 134 -19.31 40.62 -26.19
C GLY A 134 -18.25 39.52 -26.22
N ARG A 135 -17.52 39.37 -25.11
CA ARG A 135 -16.54 38.32 -24.90
C ARG A 135 -16.53 37.84 -23.45
N LEU A 136 -16.21 36.56 -23.25
CA LEU A 136 -16.01 35.93 -21.96
C LEU A 136 -14.51 35.74 -21.73
N ARG A 137 -14.03 36.12 -20.54
CA ARG A 137 -12.63 35.97 -20.14
C ARG A 137 -12.54 35.17 -18.85
N MET A 138 -11.64 34.19 -18.82
CA MET A 138 -11.36 33.43 -17.60
C MET A 138 -10.54 34.28 -16.62
N LEU A 139 -10.98 34.33 -15.37
CA LEU A 139 -10.30 35.02 -14.27
C LEU A 139 -9.18 34.16 -13.73
N GLN A 140 -8.00 34.77 -13.57
CA GLN A 140 -6.92 34.13 -12.85
C GLN A 140 -7.20 34.18 -11.33
N PRO A 141 -6.70 33.23 -10.54
CA PRO A 141 -6.91 33.18 -9.09
C PRO A 141 -6.45 34.45 -8.37
N SER A 142 -5.44 35.13 -8.91
CA SER A 142 -4.95 36.42 -8.41
C SER A 142 -5.95 37.57 -8.61
N GLU A 143 -6.79 37.51 -9.64
CA GLU A 143 -7.83 38.50 -9.91
C GLU A 143 -9.15 38.18 -9.19
N ALA A 144 -9.45 36.90 -8.96
CA ALA A 144 -10.63 36.46 -8.21
C ALA A 144 -10.51 36.69 -6.70
N ALA A 145 -9.29 36.61 -6.15
CA ALA A 145 -9.02 36.95 -4.75
C ALA A 145 -9.32 38.43 -4.41
N ALA A 146 -9.29 39.33 -5.41
CA ALA A 146 -9.63 40.74 -5.23
C ALA A 146 -11.15 40.98 -5.16
N ASP A 147 -11.96 40.07 -5.73
CA ASP A 147 -13.43 40.16 -5.76
C ASP A 147 -14.09 39.40 -4.58
N GLY A 148 -13.31 38.85 -3.64
CA GLY A 148 -13.80 38.30 -2.36
C GLY A 148 -14.33 36.86 -2.39
N GLU A 149 -14.22 36.17 -3.52
CA GLU A 149 -14.73 34.80 -3.72
C GLU A 149 -13.63 33.88 -4.25
N ALA A 150 -12.80 33.29 -3.37
CA ALA A 150 -11.87 32.24 -3.79
C ALA A 150 -11.42 31.31 -2.65
N GLU A 151 -12.17 30.23 -2.41
CA GLU A 151 -11.65 28.97 -1.83
C GLU A 151 -11.59 27.88 -2.93
N GLY A 152 -10.93 28.19 -4.04
CA GLY A 152 -10.74 27.25 -5.14
C GLY A 152 -9.26 27.02 -5.40
N ASN A 153 -8.73 25.84 -5.07
CA ASN A 153 -7.33 25.48 -5.32
C ASN A 153 -7.01 25.21 -6.82
N GLY A 154 -7.85 25.69 -7.74
CA GLY A 154 -7.72 25.53 -9.18
C GLY A 154 -7.23 26.81 -9.88
N LYS A 155 -6.51 26.65 -10.99
CA LYS A 155 -5.97 27.77 -11.79
C LYS A 155 -7.04 28.65 -12.47
N ALA A 156 -8.31 28.26 -12.44
CA ALA A 156 -9.42 29.02 -13.00
C ALA A 156 -10.43 29.32 -11.88
N SER A 157 -10.51 30.57 -11.43
CA SER A 157 -11.32 30.94 -10.26
C SER A 157 -12.61 31.68 -10.63
N GLY A 158 -12.90 31.86 -11.92
CA GLY A 158 -14.15 32.47 -12.36
C GLY A 158 -14.17 32.82 -13.84
N VAL A 159 -15.32 33.28 -14.33
CA VAL A 159 -15.50 33.80 -15.68
C VAL A 159 -16.06 35.21 -15.59
N ARG A 160 -15.43 36.15 -16.29
CA ARG A 160 -15.85 37.56 -16.38
C ARG A 160 -16.42 37.84 -17.77
N ILE A 161 -17.56 38.51 -17.79
CA ILE A 161 -18.23 38.95 -19.03
C ILE A 161 -17.81 40.40 -19.32
N GLU A 162 -17.31 40.64 -20.53
CA GLU A 162 -16.91 41.95 -21.04
C GLU A 162 -17.71 42.28 -22.30
N VAL A 163 -18.40 43.41 -22.30
CA VAL A 163 -19.28 43.80 -23.41
C VAL A 163 -19.04 45.24 -23.84
N SER A 164 -19.22 45.50 -25.13
CA SER A 164 -19.15 46.82 -25.75
C SER A 164 -20.44 47.07 -26.52
N PHE A 165 -21.09 48.22 -26.28
CA PHE A 165 -22.36 48.59 -26.94
C PHE A 165 -22.17 49.61 -28.07
N THR A 166 -20.98 50.22 -28.19
CA THR A 166 -20.72 51.36 -29.08
C THR A 166 -19.89 51.01 -30.32
N GLY A 167 -19.63 49.73 -30.59
CA GLY A 167 -18.84 49.26 -31.74
C GLY A 167 -17.37 49.64 -31.75
N GLN A 168 -16.91 50.41 -30.75
CA GLN A 168 -15.49 50.67 -30.56
C GLN A 168 -14.90 49.50 -29.77
N SER A 169 -14.05 48.71 -30.43
CA SER A 169 -13.33 47.57 -29.91
C SER A 169 -12.35 47.89 -28.76
N THR A 170 -12.26 49.16 -28.34
CA THR A 170 -11.41 49.65 -27.24
C THR A 170 -12.16 49.91 -25.94
N SER A 171 -13.50 49.91 -25.93
CA SER A 171 -14.30 50.20 -24.71
C SER A 171 -15.15 49.00 -24.30
N PHE A 172 -14.50 47.96 -23.77
CA PHE A 172 -15.18 46.86 -23.10
C PHE A 172 -15.52 47.25 -21.66
N LEU A 173 -16.78 47.15 -21.28
CA LEU A 173 -17.30 47.41 -19.95
C LEU A 173 -17.59 46.08 -19.25
N THR A 174 -17.23 46.00 -17.96
CA THR A 174 -17.58 44.85 -17.11
C THR A 174 -19.03 44.99 -16.63
N MET A 175 -19.70 43.87 -16.34
CA MET A 175 -21.12 43.82 -15.94
C MET A 175 -21.49 44.75 -14.75
N SER A 176 -20.56 44.99 -13.82
CA SER A 176 -20.75 45.91 -12.69
C SER A 176 -20.96 47.38 -13.12
N GLN A 177 -20.38 47.79 -14.25
CA GLN A 177 -20.39 49.16 -14.77
C GLN A 177 -21.56 49.45 -15.72
N LEU A 178 -22.39 48.45 -16.04
CA LEU A 178 -23.52 48.59 -16.96
C LEU A 178 -24.77 49.14 -16.29
N SER A 179 -25.60 49.86 -17.08
CA SER A 179 -26.93 50.29 -16.67
C SER A 179 -27.86 49.08 -16.45
N GLY A 180 -28.87 49.21 -15.58
CA GLY A 180 -29.79 48.11 -15.26
C GLY A 180 -30.43 47.45 -16.49
N GLY A 181 -30.87 48.26 -17.47
CA GLY A 181 -31.41 47.75 -18.73
C GLY A 181 -30.37 47.05 -19.62
N GLN A 182 -29.11 47.49 -19.59
CA GLN A 182 -28.01 46.84 -20.31
C GLN A 182 -27.64 45.50 -19.66
N LYS A 183 -27.67 45.41 -18.33
CA LYS A 183 -27.48 44.14 -17.61
C LYS A 183 -28.57 43.13 -17.97
N THR A 184 -29.82 43.57 -18.11
CA THR A 184 -30.91 42.69 -18.56
C THR A 184 -30.66 42.15 -19.97
N VAL A 185 -30.20 42.99 -20.91
CA VAL A 185 -29.87 42.54 -22.27
C VAL A 185 -28.71 41.55 -22.27
N VAL A 186 -27.67 41.80 -21.48
CA VAL A 186 -26.52 40.88 -21.32
C VAL A 186 -26.93 39.55 -20.68
N ALA A 187 -27.89 39.55 -19.75
CA ALA A 187 -28.36 38.33 -19.10
C ALA A 187 -29.28 37.46 -19.97
N ILE A 188 -29.83 38.04 -21.06
CA ILE A 188 -30.67 37.33 -22.03
C ILE A 188 -29.83 36.71 -23.14
N ALA A 189 -28.68 37.32 -23.46
CA ALA A 189 -27.73 36.84 -24.46
C ALA A 189 -26.85 35.70 -23.92
#